data_AF-A0A1V5S361-F1
#
_entry.id   AF-A0A1V5S361-F1
#
_cell.length_a   1.000
_cell.length_b   1.000
_cell.length_c   1.000
_cell.angle_alpha   90.00
_cell.angle_beta   90.00
_cell.angle_gamma   90.00
#
_symmetry.space_group_name_H-M   'P 1'
#
loop_
_entity.id
_entity.type
_entity.pdbx_description
1 polymer ?
#
loop_
_entity_poly.entity_id
_entity_poly.type
_entity_poly.pdbx_seq_one_letter_code
_entity_poly.pdbx_strand_id
1 'polypeptide(L)'
;MKIKLFFIASAIVLLSACSQQIPYDTTKSVIDCQGNTYPVVKIGEQYWMAENLKCTKYDTESEKAGQILTTSETDANAPYYTDGRQTVTGYSDNLTEAQREKLGLLYNIAAAGGFTELEAMTKTGGFGTQRQGICPNGFHLPTIEEWDV
;
A
#
# COMPACT_ATOMS: atom_id res chain seq x y z
N MET A 1 -45.52 50.66 -23.96
CA MET A 1 -44.89 49.44 -24.50
C MET A 1 -44.09 48.80 -23.38
N LYS A 2 -44.42 47.57 -22.98
CA LYS A 2 -43.83 46.86 -21.82
C LYS A 2 -42.47 46.28 -22.23
N ILE A 3 -41.39 46.63 -21.53
CA ILE A 3 -40.12 45.90 -21.61
C ILE A 3 -39.93 45.24 -20.25
N LYS A 4 -40.18 43.93 -20.19
CA LYS A 4 -39.92 43.10 -19.01
C LYS A 4 -38.41 42.85 -18.93
N LEU A 5 -37.86 43.22 -17.79
CA LEU A 5 -36.52 42.90 -17.33
C LEU A 5 -36.40 41.37 -17.16
N PHE A 6 -35.43 40.75 -17.82
CA PHE A 6 -34.97 39.38 -17.49
C PHE A 6 -33.45 39.43 -17.37
N PHE A 7 -32.96 39.73 -16.17
CA PHE A 7 -31.59 39.39 -15.79
C PHE A 7 -31.60 37.91 -15.44
N ILE A 8 -31.10 37.07 -16.35
CA ILE A 8 -30.75 35.69 -16.04
C ILE A 8 -29.54 35.79 -15.13
N ALA A 9 -29.76 35.64 -13.83
CA ALA A 9 -28.70 35.42 -12.87
C ALA A 9 -28.01 34.10 -13.25
N SER A 10 -26.91 34.21 -13.99
CA SER A 10 -26.01 33.11 -14.23
C SER A 10 -25.45 32.71 -12.86
N ALA A 11 -26.04 31.67 -12.28
CA ALA A 11 -25.47 30.96 -11.15
C ALA A 11 -24.18 30.32 -11.66
N ILE A 12 -23.07 31.05 -11.55
CA ILE A 12 -21.73 30.46 -11.60
C ILE A 12 -21.63 29.60 -10.35
N VAL A 13 -22.04 28.35 -10.47
CA VAL A 13 -21.72 27.30 -9.49
C VAL A 13 -20.21 27.10 -9.62
N LEU A 14 -19.45 27.85 -8.82
CA LEU A 14 -18.07 27.52 -8.51
C LEU A 14 -18.12 26.16 -7.82
N LEU A 15 -17.91 25.09 -8.59
CA LEU A 15 -17.49 23.81 -8.08
C LEU A 15 -16.12 24.03 -7.41
N SER A 16 -16.15 24.53 -6.18
CA SER A 16 -15.05 24.33 -5.25
C SER A 16 -15.04 22.83 -4.98
N ALA A 17 -14.35 22.08 -5.85
CA ALA A 17 -13.78 20.81 -5.49
C ALA A 17 -12.84 21.12 -4.32
N CYS A 18 -13.41 21.10 -3.12
CA CYS A 18 -12.67 21.24 -1.88
C CYS A 18 -11.74 20.04 -1.85
N SER A 19 -10.48 20.25 -2.18
CA SER A 19 -9.40 19.35 -1.80
C SER A 19 -9.45 19.29 -0.29
N GLN A 20 -10.16 18.31 0.26
CA GLN A 20 -10.04 18.01 1.68
C GLN A 20 -8.58 17.61 1.88
N GLN A 21 -7.78 18.53 2.43
CA GLN A 21 -6.52 18.14 3.03
C GLN A 21 -6.89 17.16 4.13
N ILE A 22 -6.66 15.87 3.90
CA ILE A 22 -6.73 14.89 4.97
C ILE A 22 -5.70 15.37 5.99
N PRO A 23 -6.11 15.74 7.22
CA PRO A 23 -5.17 16.14 8.24
C PRO A 23 -4.32 14.90 8.54
N TYR A 24 -3.09 14.92 8.05
CA TYR A 24 -2.09 13.93 8.42
C TYR A 24 -1.85 14.11 9.91
N ASP A 25 -2.30 13.14 10.69
CA ASP A 25 -1.99 13.08 12.11
C ASP A 25 -0.53 12.64 12.24
N THR A 26 0.38 13.61 12.28
CA THR A 26 1.84 13.37 12.39
C THR A 26 2.21 12.61 13.67
N THR A 27 1.28 12.43 14.61
CA THR A 27 1.53 11.70 15.87
C THR A 27 1.23 10.22 15.75
N LYS A 28 0.56 9.79 14.67
CA LYS A 28 0.22 8.39 14.45
C LYS A 28 1.17 7.76 13.43
N SER A 29 1.82 6.71 13.88
CA SER A 29 2.67 5.86 13.07
C SER A 29 2.52 4.41 13.46
N VAL A 30 2.94 3.52 12.57
CA VAL A 30 3.10 2.09 12.82
C VAL A 30 4.59 1.75 12.68
N ILE A 31 5.07 0.83 13.52
CA ILE A 31 6.46 0.38 13.52
C ILE A 31 6.46 -1.10 13.12
N ASP A 32 7.30 -1.49 12.16
CA ASP A 32 7.46 -2.89 11.77
C ASP A 32 8.43 -3.67 12.68
N CYS A 33 8.54 -4.98 12.47
CA CYS A 33 9.46 -5.87 13.22
C CYS A 33 10.96 -5.63 12.99
N GLN A 34 11.33 -4.67 12.15
CA GLN A 34 12.70 -4.24 11.89
C GLN A 34 12.97 -2.80 12.37
N GLY A 35 11.97 -2.14 12.97
CA GLY A 35 12.10 -0.81 13.54
C GLY A 35 11.88 0.33 12.53
N ASN A 36 11.38 0.03 11.33
CA ASN A 36 10.98 1.08 10.39
C ASN A 36 9.66 1.69 10.87
N THR A 37 9.60 3.02 10.91
CA THR A 37 8.41 3.77 11.34
C THR A 37 7.71 4.36 10.13
N TYR A 38 6.43 4.05 9.96
CA TYR A 38 5.61 4.52 8.86
C TYR A 38 4.48 5.40 9.38
N PRO A 39 4.29 6.58 8.80
CA PRO A 39 3.14 7.38 9.16
C PRO A 39 1.82 6.74 8.70
N VAL A 40 0.74 7.06 9.41
CA VAL A 40 -0.61 6.60 9.03
C VAL A 40 -1.57 7.77 8.84
N VAL A 41 -2.47 7.64 7.86
CA VAL A 41 -3.51 8.62 7.55
C VAL A 41 -4.89 7.99 7.74
N LYS A 42 -5.85 8.75 8.27
CA LYS A 42 -7.24 8.30 8.37
C LYS A 42 -7.96 8.59 7.04
N ILE A 43 -8.51 7.56 6.40
CA ILE A 43 -9.37 7.68 5.21
C ILE A 43 -10.67 6.94 5.51
N GLY A 44 -11.79 7.67 5.49
CA GLY A 44 -13.06 7.17 6.01
C GLY A 44 -12.93 6.76 7.48
N GLU A 45 -13.26 5.51 7.79
CA GLU A 45 -13.14 4.94 9.14
C GLU A 45 -11.86 4.14 9.37
N GLN A 46 -10.99 4.02 8.37
CA GLN A 46 -9.79 3.18 8.42
C GLN A 46 -8.51 4.01 8.48
N TYR A 47 -7.44 3.41 9.03
CA TYR A 47 -6.09 3.97 9.01
C TYR A 47 -5.25 3.25 7.97
N TRP A 48 -4.67 4.02 7.06
CA TRP A 48 -3.83 3.54 5.97
C TRP A 48 -2.39 3.98 6.19
N MET A 49 -1.44 3.16 5.78
CA MET A 49 -0.04 3.59 5.70
C MET A 49 0.09 4.69 4.64
N ALA A 50 0.82 5.75 4.97
CA ALA A 50 1.06 6.88 4.06
C ALA A 50 2.28 6.66 3.13
N GLU A 51 3.05 5.61 3.38
CA GLU A 51 4.30 5.28 2.68
C GLU A 51 4.37 3.77 2.40
N ASN A 52 5.18 3.40 1.40
CA ASN A 52 5.44 2.01 1.07
C ASN A 52 6.30 1.32 2.14
N LEU A 53 6.00 0.04 2.38
CA LEU A 53 6.74 -0.80 3.32
C LEU A 53 8.19 -1.04 2.85
N LYS A 54 9.11 -1.16 3.81
CA LYS A 54 10.56 -1.40 3.64
C LYS A 54 11.04 -2.67 4.37
N CYS A 55 10.10 -3.46 4.89
CA CYS A 55 10.36 -4.64 5.69
C CYS A 55 10.75 -5.82 4.80
N THR A 56 11.70 -6.64 5.23
CA THR A 56 12.19 -7.84 4.55
C THR A 56 11.94 -9.11 5.36
N LYS A 57 11.12 -9.01 6.42
CA LYS A 57 10.86 -10.08 7.38
C LYS A 57 9.41 -10.00 7.85
N TYR A 58 8.75 -11.14 7.99
CA TYR A 58 7.39 -11.16 8.54
C TYR A 58 7.38 -10.81 10.03
N ASP A 59 6.42 -9.97 10.42
CA ASP A 59 6.20 -9.56 11.80
C ASP A 59 5.66 -10.72 12.66
N THR A 60 5.66 -10.55 13.98
CA THR A 60 5.43 -11.62 14.95
C THR A 60 4.00 -12.16 14.97
N GLU A 61 3.01 -11.39 14.53
CA GLU A 61 1.61 -11.84 14.44
C GLU A 61 1.26 -12.47 13.08
N SER A 62 2.17 -12.38 12.09
CA SER A 62 1.99 -12.96 10.77
C SER A 62 1.99 -14.48 10.81
N GLU A 63 1.28 -15.14 9.90
CA GLU A 63 1.29 -16.60 9.77
C GLU A 63 2.69 -17.16 9.42
N LYS A 64 3.59 -16.30 8.93
CA LYS A 64 4.99 -16.61 8.61
C LYS A 64 6.00 -15.93 9.53
N ALA A 65 5.59 -15.59 10.74
CA ALA A 65 6.39 -14.83 11.71
C ALA A 65 7.88 -15.18 11.73
N GLY A 66 8.72 -14.15 11.57
CA GLY A 66 10.18 -14.27 11.61
C GLY A 66 10.85 -14.81 10.34
N GLN A 67 10.10 -15.31 9.35
CA GLN A 67 10.67 -15.71 8.07
C GLN A 67 11.20 -14.47 7.31
N ILE A 68 12.43 -14.58 6.78
CA ILE A 68 13.06 -13.54 5.95
C ILE A 68 12.70 -13.79 4.48
N LEU A 69 12.36 -12.71 3.77
CA LEU A 69 12.06 -12.74 2.34
C LEU A 69 13.34 -12.89 1.51
N THR A 70 13.25 -13.58 0.37
CA THR A 70 14.36 -13.69 -0.58
C THR A 70 14.35 -12.54 -1.60
N THR A 71 15.44 -12.37 -2.34
CA THR A 71 15.53 -11.45 -3.50
C THR A 71 15.48 -12.19 -4.84
N SER A 72 15.33 -13.52 -4.82
CA SER A 72 15.39 -14.36 -6.02
C SER A 72 14.02 -14.48 -6.69
N GLU A 73 13.86 -13.84 -7.84
CA GLU A 73 12.66 -13.95 -8.68
C GLU A 73 12.56 -15.28 -9.45
N THR A 74 13.64 -16.07 -9.49
CA THR A 74 13.72 -17.32 -10.29
C THR A 74 12.82 -18.43 -9.76
N ASP A 75 12.34 -18.28 -8.52
CA ASP A 75 11.29 -19.13 -7.97
C ASP A 75 10.02 -18.31 -7.87
N ALA A 76 9.18 -18.41 -8.90
CA ALA A 76 7.93 -17.65 -9.02
C ALA A 76 6.97 -17.87 -7.82
N ASN A 77 7.22 -18.91 -7.02
CA ASN A 77 6.39 -19.28 -5.88
C ASN A 77 6.98 -18.84 -4.53
N ALA A 78 8.27 -18.49 -4.47
CA ALA A 78 8.90 -18.06 -3.23
C ALA A 78 8.45 -16.64 -2.83
N PRO A 79 8.27 -16.34 -1.52
CA PRO A 79 8.01 -14.97 -1.07
C PRO A 79 9.28 -14.12 -1.24
N TYR A 80 9.27 -13.18 -2.19
CA TYR A 80 10.40 -12.33 -2.49
C TYR A 80 10.04 -10.84 -2.52
N TYR A 81 11.06 -10.00 -2.37
CA TYR A 81 10.99 -8.57 -2.59
C TYR A 81 12.04 -8.12 -3.60
N THR A 82 11.80 -6.99 -4.25
CA THR A 82 12.79 -6.26 -5.06
C THR A 82 12.74 -4.78 -4.70
N ASP A 83 13.87 -4.11 -4.72
CA ASP A 83 13.92 -2.65 -4.58
C ASP A 83 13.84 -1.94 -5.95
N GLY A 84 14.11 -2.61 -7.07
CA GLY A 84 14.15 -2.01 -8.40
C GLY A 84 13.31 -2.74 -9.45
N ARG A 85 13.08 -2.07 -10.58
CA ARG A 85 12.50 -2.72 -11.77
C ARG A 85 13.58 -3.56 -12.44
N GLN A 86 13.45 -4.89 -12.41
CA GLN A 86 14.22 -5.74 -13.33
C GLN A 86 13.84 -5.36 -14.76
N THR A 87 14.81 -4.86 -15.53
CA THR A 87 14.64 -4.64 -16.96
C THR A 87 14.92 -5.93 -17.72
N VAL A 88 14.21 -6.16 -18.83
CA VAL A 88 14.35 -7.34 -19.71
C VAL A 88 15.80 -7.57 -20.19
N THR A 89 16.65 -6.55 -20.07
CA THR A 89 18.06 -6.54 -20.49
C THR A 89 19.05 -6.87 -19.38
N GLY A 90 18.61 -7.28 -18.19
CA GLY A 90 19.51 -7.70 -17.09
C GLY A 90 20.21 -6.54 -16.38
N TYR A 91 19.75 -5.31 -16.57
CA TYR A 91 20.23 -4.14 -15.84
C TYR A 91 19.30 -3.92 -14.64
N SER A 92 19.70 -4.45 -13.48
CA SER A 92 19.10 -4.12 -12.18
C SER A 92 19.93 -3.01 -11.56
N ASP A 93 19.51 -1.75 -11.72
CA ASP A 93 19.96 -0.73 -10.78
C ASP A 93 19.16 -0.97 -9.50
N ASN A 94 19.73 -1.74 -8.57
CA ASN A 94 19.22 -1.79 -7.21
C ASN A 94 19.14 -0.35 -6.71
N LEU A 95 18.05 -0.01 -6.03
CA LEU A 95 17.92 1.33 -5.46
C LEU A 95 19.08 1.59 -4.49
N THR A 96 19.61 2.81 -4.51
CA THR A 96 20.46 3.29 -3.42
C THR A 96 19.68 3.24 -2.10
N GLU A 97 20.39 3.23 -0.97
CA GLU A 97 19.76 3.27 0.36
C GLU A 97 18.79 4.44 0.50
N ALA A 98 19.18 5.63 0.01
CA ALA A 98 18.33 6.82 0.03
C ALA A 98 17.08 6.67 -0.84
N GLN A 99 17.18 5.97 -1.98
CA GLN A 99 16.02 5.70 -2.82
C GLN A 99 15.10 4.66 -2.19
N ARG A 100 15.65 3.58 -1.60
CA ARG A 100 14.86 2.58 -0.85
C ARG A 100 14.10 3.23 0.29
N GLU A 101 14.76 4.11 1.04
CA GLU A 101 14.15 4.83 2.16
C GLU A 101 12.93 5.64 1.72
N LYS A 102 12.99 6.23 0.52
CA LYS A 102 11.91 7.05 -0.03
C LYS A 102 10.82 6.26 -0.75
N LEU A 103 11.17 5.18 -1.43
CA LEU A 103 10.27 4.48 -2.37
C LEU A 103 9.68 3.19 -1.80
N GLY A 104 10.28 2.61 -0.77
CA GLY A 104 9.89 1.30 -0.28
C GLY A 104 10.40 0.14 -1.13
N LEU A 105 9.85 -1.03 -0.88
CA LEU A 105 10.12 -2.27 -1.60
C LEU A 105 8.88 -2.74 -2.37
N LEU A 106 9.10 -3.48 -3.45
CA LEU A 106 8.07 -4.19 -4.18
C LEU A 106 8.03 -5.64 -3.70
N TYR A 107 6.83 -6.15 -3.45
CA TYR A 107 6.61 -7.51 -2.96
C TYR A 107 5.81 -8.30 -3.99
N ASN A 108 6.19 -9.55 -4.24
CA ASN A 108 5.29 -10.44 -4.96
C ASN A 108 4.09 -10.81 -4.09
N ILE A 109 3.05 -11.41 -4.69
CA ILE A 109 1.82 -11.74 -3.97
C ILE A 109 2.07 -12.72 -2.81
N ALA A 110 3.02 -13.65 -2.97
CA ALA A 110 3.40 -14.59 -1.92
C ALA A 110 4.01 -13.87 -0.70
N ALA A 111 4.89 -12.90 -0.93
CA ALA A 111 5.48 -12.06 0.11
C ALA A 111 4.42 -11.18 0.77
N ALA A 112 3.66 -10.43 -0.04
CA ALA A 112 2.66 -9.51 0.46
C ALA A 112 1.65 -10.22 1.36
N GLY A 113 1.12 -11.36 0.91
CA GLY A 113 0.11 -12.12 1.63
C GLY A 113 0.65 -13.11 2.65
N GLY A 114 1.95 -13.40 2.71
CA GLY A 114 2.43 -14.46 3.58
C GLY A 114 1.93 -15.85 3.18
N PHE A 115 1.82 -16.13 1.88
CA PHE A 115 1.34 -17.42 1.37
C PHE A 115 2.45 -18.46 1.30
N THR A 116 2.12 -19.74 1.48
CA THR A 116 2.95 -20.83 0.99
C THR A 116 3.02 -20.81 -0.53
N GLU A 117 4.05 -21.43 -1.11
CA GLU A 117 4.23 -21.59 -2.56
C GLU A 117 2.96 -22.15 -3.23
N LEU A 118 2.31 -23.15 -2.59
CA LEU A 118 1.10 -23.77 -3.09
C LEU A 118 -0.15 -22.86 -2.99
N GLU A 119 -0.26 -22.08 -1.92
CA GLU A 119 -1.36 -21.12 -1.74
C GLU A 119 -1.27 -19.97 -2.74
N ALA A 120 -0.06 -19.47 -3.02
CA ALA A 120 0.17 -18.41 -3.99
C ALA A 120 -0.28 -18.81 -5.41
N MET A 121 -0.08 -20.07 -5.80
CA MET A 121 -0.48 -20.59 -7.12
C MET A 121 -1.99 -20.73 -7.32
N THR A 122 -2.77 -20.84 -6.24
CA THR A 122 -4.21 -21.13 -6.30
C THR A 122 -5.09 -19.92 -5.94
N LYS A 123 -4.49 -18.86 -5.39
CA LYS A 123 -5.17 -17.62 -5.01
C LYS A 123 -5.16 -16.61 -6.17
N THR A 124 -6.05 -16.79 -7.14
CA THR A 124 -6.37 -15.75 -8.15
C THR A 124 -7.33 -14.66 -7.63
N GLY A 125 -7.83 -14.77 -6.40
CA GLY A 125 -8.83 -13.86 -5.81
C GLY A 125 -8.63 -13.53 -4.32
N GLY A 126 -7.38 -13.51 -3.85
CA GLY A 126 -7.03 -13.48 -2.43
C GLY A 126 -7.19 -12.17 -1.65
N PHE A 127 -8.18 -11.33 -1.97
CA PHE A 127 -8.46 -10.07 -1.24
C PHE A 127 -9.83 -10.05 -0.54
N GLY A 128 -10.53 -11.18 -0.42
CA GLY A 128 -11.83 -11.25 0.29
C GLY A 128 -11.74 -11.58 1.79
N THR A 129 -10.54 -11.80 2.32
CA THR A 129 -10.33 -12.10 3.74
C THR A 129 -9.13 -11.32 4.27
N GLN A 130 -9.30 -10.71 5.44
CA GLN A 130 -8.23 -10.01 6.15
C GLN A 130 -7.02 -10.93 6.36
N ARG A 131 -5.82 -10.42 6.04
CA ARG A 131 -4.56 -11.15 6.13
C ARG A 131 -3.42 -10.18 6.40
N GLN A 132 -2.72 -10.41 7.50
CA GLN A 132 -1.59 -9.56 7.88
C GLN A 132 -0.48 -9.63 6.82
N GLY A 133 -0.05 -10.85 6.46
CA GLY A 133 1.04 -11.02 5.50
C GLY A 133 2.30 -10.30 5.96
N ILE A 134 2.90 -9.49 5.09
CA ILE A 134 4.12 -8.71 5.38
C ILE A 134 3.86 -7.46 6.22
N CYS A 135 2.60 -7.07 6.44
CA CYS A 135 2.25 -5.85 7.16
C CYS A 135 2.70 -5.91 8.65
N PRO A 136 2.98 -4.74 9.26
CA PRO A 136 3.26 -4.67 10.70
C PRO A 136 2.09 -5.22 11.55
N ASN A 137 2.38 -5.59 12.81
CA ASN A 137 1.34 -6.05 13.74
C ASN A 137 0.18 -5.05 13.85
N GLY A 138 -1.05 -5.57 13.88
CA GLY A 138 -2.28 -4.78 13.86
C GLY A 138 -2.67 -4.16 12.50
N PHE A 139 -1.90 -4.40 11.43
CA PHE A 139 -2.21 -3.98 10.06
C PHE A 139 -2.32 -5.18 9.13
N HIS A 140 -2.99 -5.01 7.98
CA HIS A 140 -3.21 -6.07 7.01
C HIS A 140 -3.26 -5.53 5.58
N LEU A 141 -3.15 -6.44 4.61
CA LEU A 141 -3.42 -6.11 3.22
C LEU A 141 -4.91 -5.79 3.04
N PRO A 142 -5.26 -4.64 2.46
CA PRO A 142 -6.65 -4.21 2.35
C PRO A 142 -7.50 -5.23 1.60
N THR A 143 -8.70 -5.51 2.12
CA THR A 143 -9.69 -6.32 1.42
C THR A 143 -10.43 -5.48 0.37
N ILE A 144 -11.15 -6.13 -0.54
CA ILE A 144 -11.94 -5.40 -1.55
C ILE A 144 -13.04 -4.54 -0.90
N GLU A 145 -13.65 -5.04 0.19
CA GLU A 145 -14.65 -4.31 0.96
C GLU A 145 -14.08 -3.05 1.64
N GLU A 146 -12.79 -3.06 1.96
CA GLU A 146 -12.10 -1.92 2.56
C GLU A 146 -11.66 -0.88 1.53
N TRP A 147 -11.49 -1.27 0.26
CA TRP A 147 -11.20 -0.38 -0.86
C TRP A 147 -12.44 0.34 -1.39
N ASP A 148 -13.60 -0.32 -1.41
CA ASP A 148 -14.85 0.19 -1.97
C ASP A 148 -15.59 1.13 -0.99
N VAL A 149 -14.88 2.13 -0.44
CA VAL A 149 -15.41 3.20 0.44
C VAL A 149 -16.00 4.38 -0.32
#